data_AF-A0A7S1JV19-F1
#
_entry.id   AF-A0A7S1JV19-F1
#
_cell.length_a   1.000
_cell.length_b   1.000
_cell.length_c   1.000
_cell.angle_alpha   90.00
_cell.angle_beta   90.00
_cell.angle_gamma   90.00
#
_symmetry.space_group_name_H-M   'P 1'
#
loop_
_entity.id
_entity.type
_entity.pdbx_description
1 polymer ?
#
loop_
_entity_poly.entity_id
_entity_poly.type
_entity_poly.pdbx_seq_one_letter_code
_entity_poly.pdbx_strand_id
1 'polypeptide(L)'
;RRIKEKQREERDRKHREEEEKKKKKEEEERKRLEEEERTRPSDERMSKLAGMVSRCLVDEITADKLVNEADQLLQESDWHHVLPSATIAEELLKAIDAGVADESLESTEAVSALVAKLKPTLEKMFQTSCIHRHKLRFLFAIQKGTLELRHIRISPSWALVEAVFDALYMQDIIEEQYFIWWREDEQDKTPGKQKTLFQVLNWLDWLKTAPCEGDPRAAEINGRNDNNEDEDDEDQINGEDDSDDDIEANIPKSRKPMYTFVPMRR
;
A
#
# COMPACT_ATOMS: atom_id res chain seq x y z
N ARG A 1 -44.29 -8.89 -58.16
CA ARG A 1 -43.62 -10.11 -57.64
C ARG A 1 -42.10 -9.92 -57.52
N ARG A 2 -41.38 -9.66 -58.63
CA ARG A 2 -39.90 -9.46 -58.64
C ARG A 2 -39.33 -8.45 -57.63
N ILE A 3 -40.02 -7.34 -57.35
CA ILE A 3 -39.54 -6.33 -56.38
C ILE A 3 -39.59 -6.85 -54.92
N LYS A 4 -40.66 -7.56 -54.55
CA LYS A 4 -40.81 -8.16 -53.21
C LYS A 4 -39.82 -9.30 -52.98
N GLU A 5 -39.46 -10.00 -54.05
CA GLU A 5 -38.48 -11.09 -54.06
C GLU A 5 -37.06 -10.56 -53.82
N LYS A 6 -36.64 -9.53 -54.58
CA LYS A 6 -35.37 -8.82 -54.33
C LYS A 6 -35.26 -8.23 -52.92
N GLN A 7 -36.33 -7.65 -52.40
CA GLN A 7 -36.37 -7.12 -51.01
C GLN A 7 -36.30 -8.21 -49.94
N ARG A 8 -36.67 -9.45 -50.27
CA ARG A 8 -36.53 -10.60 -49.37
C ARG A 8 -35.09 -11.11 -49.39
N GLU A 9 -34.51 -11.28 -50.58
CA GLU A 9 -33.11 -11.66 -50.76
C GLU A 9 -32.15 -10.67 -50.09
N GLU A 10 -32.40 -9.36 -50.20
CA GLU A 10 -31.55 -8.34 -49.57
C GLU A 10 -31.63 -8.38 -48.03
N ARG A 11 -32.81 -8.66 -47.46
CA ARG A 11 -32.98 -8.85 -46.01
C ARG A 11 -32.31 -10.12 -45.52
N ASP A 12 -32.46 -11.22 -46.25
CA ASP A 12 -31.83 -12.49 -45.92
C ASP A 12 -30.30 -12.38 -46.00
N ARG A 13 -29.77 -11.59 -46.94
CA ARG A 13 -28.34 -11.28 -47.03
C ARG A 13 -27.86 -10.44 -45.84
N LYS A 14 -28.58 -9.35 -45.50
CA LYS A 14 -28.24 -8.50 -44.35
C LYS A 14 -28.26 -9.29 -43.04
N HIS A 15 -29.25 -10.15 -42.85
CA HIS A 15 -29.35 -11.01 -41.68
C HIS A 15 -28.14 -11.97 -41.58
N ARG A 16 -27.73 -12.61 -42.69
CA ARG A 16 -26.54 -13.47 -42.70
C ARG A 16 -25.25 -12.70 -42.39
N GLU A 17 -25.09 -11.51 -42.97
CA GLU A 17 -23.93 -10.64 -42.69
C GLU A 17 -23.89 -10.18 -41.23
N GLU A 18 -25.04 -9.87 -40.63
CA GLU A 18 -25.16 -9.53 -39.21
C GLU A 18 -24.85 -10.73 -38.30
N GLU A 19 -25.34 -11.92 -38.63
CA GLU A 19 -25.02 -13.16 -37.90
C GLU A 19 -23.53 -13.53 -37.98
N GLU A 20 -22.90 -13.38 -39.15
CA GLU A 20 -21.47 -13.61 -39.31
C GLU A 20 -20.63 -12.60 -38.50
N LYS A 21 -21.02 -11.31 -38.52
CA LYS A 21 -20.36 -10.28 -37.69
C LYS A 21 -20.53 -10.56 -36.20
N LYS A 22 -21.71 -11.00 -35.78
CA LYS A 22 -21.98 -11.36 -34.38
C LYS A 22 -21.12 -12.55 -33.95
N LYS A 23 -21.08 -13.63 -34.76
CA LYS A 23 -20.24 -14.80 -34.49
C LYS A 23 -18.75 -14.46 -34.42
N LYS A 24 -18.24 -13.60 -35.32
CA LYS A 24 -16.85 -13.14 -35.27
C LYS A 24 -16.54 -12.37 -33.99
N LYS A 25 -17.43 -11.45 -33.58
CA LYS A 25 -17.27 -10.71 -32.31
C LYS A 25 -17.29 -11.65 -31.10
N GLU A 26 -18.23 -12.59 -31.06
CA GLU A 26 -18.31 -13.58 -29.98
C GLU A 26 -17.06 -14.49 -29.94
N GLU A 27 -16.51 -14.86 -31.09
CA GLU A 27 -15.28 -15.65 -31.16
C GLU A 27 -14.04 -14.83 -30.74
N GLU A 28 -13.94 -13.57 -31.13
CA GLU A 28 -12.89 -12.64 -30.69
C GLU A 28 -12.98 -12.38 -29.18
N GLU A 29 -14.18 -12.16 -28.65
CA GLU A 29 -14.42 -12.00 -27.22
C GLU A 29 -14.07 -13.27 -26.44
N ARG A 30 -14.46 -14.45 -26.94
CA ARG A 30 -14.10 -15.73 -26.31
C ARG A 30 -12.60 -15.96 -26.29
N LYS A 31 -11.91 -15.72 -27.41
CA LYS A 31 -10.44 -15.81 -27.49
C LYS A 31 -9.75 -14.87 -26.53
N ARG A 32 -10.27 -13.64 -26.42
CA ARG A 32 -9.75 -12.64 -25.48
C ARG A 32 -9.95 -13.05 -24.03
N LEU A 33 -11.11 -13.61 -23.67
CA LEU A 33 -11.39 -14.13 -22.33
C LEU A 33 -10.50 -15.33 -21.99
N GLU A 34 -10.34 -16.28 -22.93
CA GLU A 34 -9.44 -17.43 -22.79
C GLU A 34 -7.97 -16.98 -22.60
N GLU A 35 -7.54 -15.94 -23.32
CA GLU A 35 -6.22 -15.35 -23.16
C GLU A 35 -6.06 -14.63 -21.81
N GLU A 36 -7.04 -13.81 -21.42
CA GLU A 36 -7.06 -13.12 -20.12
C GLU A 36 -7.01 -14.13 -18.95
N GLU A 37 -7.73 -15.24 -19.04
CA GLU A 37 -7.72 -16.32 -18.04
C GLU A 37 -6.36 -17.05 -18.01
N ARG A 38 -5.75 -17.30 -19.18
CA ARG A 38 -4.42 -17.93 -19.26
C ARG A 38 -3.31 -17.05 -18.69
N THR A 39 -3.39 -15.72 -18.90
CA THR A 39 -2.38 -14.77 -18.44
C THR A 39 -2.56 -14.36 -16.98
N ARG A 40 -3.74 -14.61 -16.40
CA ARG A 40 -4.04 -14.23 -15.02
C ARG A 40 -3.09 -14.96 -14.05
N PRO A 41 -2.61 -14.28 -13.00
CA PRO A 41 -1.85 -14.95 -11.96
C PRO A 41 -2.72 -16.02 -11.32
N SER A 42 -2.23 -17.26 -11.33
CA SER A 42 -2.95 -18.39 -10.74
C SER A 42 -2.99 -18.25 -9.22
N ASP A 43 -4.13 -18.58 -8.62
CA ASP A 43 -4.30 -18.62 -7.17
C ASP A 43 -3.24 -19.49 -6.47
N GLU A 44 -2.77 -20.55 -7.13
CA GLU A 44 -1.69 -21.40 -6.61
C GLU A 44 -0.35 -20.65 -6.53
N ARG A 45 -0.02 -19.84 -7.55
CA ARG A 45 1.21 -19.02 -7.54
C ARG A 45 1.13 -17.94 -6.47
N MET A 46 -0.01 -17.26 -6.34
CA MET A 46 -0.19 -16.23 -5.31
C MET A 46 -0.15 -16.83 -3.91
N SER A 47 -0.71 -18.03 -3.71
CA SER A 47 -0.62 -18.74 -2.43
C SER A 47 0.82 -19.15 -2.08
N LYS A 48 1.62 -19.60 -3.07
CA LYS A 48 3.05 -19.87 -2.87
C LYS A 48 3.83 -18.60 -2.55
N LEU A 49 3.60 -17.51 -3.30
CA LEU A 49 4.22 -16.21 -3.03
C LEU A 49 3.88 -15.72 -1.62
N ALA A 50 2.61 -15.81 -1.23
CA ALA A 50 2.16 -15.43 0.10
C ALA A 50 2.93 -16.20 1.18
N GLY A 51 2.99 -17.53 1.09
CA GLY A 51 3.73 -18.35 2.05
C GLY A 51 5.23 -18.02 2.12
N MET A 52 5.85 -17.67 0.99
CA MET A 52 7.26 -17.23 0.99
C MET A 52 7.44 -15.88 1.67
N VAL A 53 6.51 -14.94 1.44
CA VAL A 53 6.53 -13.62 2.11
C VAL A 53 6.34 -13.78 3.62
N SER A 54 5.38 -14.59 4.07
CA SER A 54 5.17 -14.82 5.51
C SER A 54 6.44 -15.40 6.16
N ARG A 55 7.09 -16.38 5.51
CA ARG A 55 8.37 -16.96 5.97
C ARG A 55 9.51 -15.97 6.02
N CYS A 56 9.56 -15.02 5.09
CA CYS A 56 10.55 -13.94 5.11
C CYS A 56 10.31 -12.98 6.28
N LEU A 57 9.05 -12.68 6.59
CA LEU A 57 8.69 -11.76 7.68
C LEU A 57 9.05 -12.32 9.06
N VAL A 58 8.99 -13.65 9.23
CA VAL A 58 9.39 -14.36 10.46
C VAL A 58 10.86 -14.85 10.46
N ASP A 59 11.69 -14.33 9.55
CA ASP A 59 13.13 -14.64 9.44
C ASP A 59 13.49 -16.11 9.13
N GLU A 60 12.55 -16.91 8.60
CA GLU A 60 12.86 -18.27 8.13
C GLU A 60 13.63 -18.28 6.81
N ILE A 61 13.45 -17.25 5.98
CA ILE A 61 14.19 -17.04 4.74
C ILE A 61 14.71 -15.61 4.67
N THR A 62 15.85 -15.42 3.99
CA THR A 62 16.42 -14.09 3.76
C THR A 62 15.69 -13.34 2.65
N ALA A 63 15.78 -12.01 2.66
CA ALA A 63 15.22 -11.18 1.60
C ALA A 63 15.77 -11.56 0.21
N ASP A 64 17.07 -11.86 0.08
CA ASP A 64 17.66 -12.31 -1.18
C ASP A 64 17.06 -13.63 -1.68
N LYS A 65 16.76 -14.55 -0.76
CA LYS A 65 16.12 -15.82 -1.11
C LYS A 65 14.68 -15.60 -1.56
N LEU A 66 13.93 -14.73 -0.88
CA LEU A 66 12.59 -14.32 -1.30
C LEU A 66 12.60 -13.73 -2.71
N VAL A 67 13.52 -12.80 -3.00
CA VAL A 67 13.67 -12.18 -4.33
C VAL A 67 13.91 -13.22 -5.42
N ASN A 68 14.81 -14.17 -5.18
CA ASN A 68 15.17 -15.19 -6.16
C ASN A 68 14.04 -16.21 -6.39
N GLU A 69 13.42 -16.70 -5.32
CA GLU A 69 12.33 -17.66 -5.44
C GLU A 69 11.08 -16.99 -6.04
N ALA A 70 10.79 -15.72 -5.73
CA ALA A 70 9.66 -14.99 -6.32
C ALA A 70 9.82 -14.82 -7.83
N ASP A 71 11.05 -14.54 -8.28
CA ASP A 71 11.40 -14.41 -9.71
C ASP A 71 11.28 -15.73 -10.48
N GLN A 72 11.57 -16.86 -9.82
CA GLN A 72 11.40 -18.19 -10.40
C GLN A 72 9.92 -18.62 -10.43
N LEU A 73 9.13 -18.15 -9.45
CA LEU A 73 7.73 -18.49 -9.32
C LEU A 73 6.85 -17.70 -10.28
N LEU A 74 7.10 -16.40 -10.43
CA LEU A 74 6.28 -15.48 -11.22
C LEU A 74 6.62 -15.57 -12.71
N GLN A 75 5.59 -15.56 -13.54
CA GLN A 75 5.72 -15.55 -15.00
C GLN A 75 5.79 -14.12 -15.53
N GLU A 76 6.26 -13.95 -16.77
CA GLU A 76 6.33 -12.63 -17.41
C GLU A 76 4.96 -11.92 -17.42
N SER A 77 3.88 -12.66 -17.64
CA SER A 77 2.52 -12.13 -17.58
C SER A 77 2.13 -11.62 -16.19
N ASP A 78 2.64 -12.23 -15.12
CA ASP A 78 2.29 -11.85 -13.74
C ASP A 78 2.74 -10.42 -13.41
N TRP A 79 3.83 -9.94 -14.03
CA TRP A 79 4.34 -8.56 -13.85
C TRP A 79 3.43 -7.47 -14.45
N HIS A 80 2.47 -7.87 -15.27
CA HIS A 80 1.45 -6.98 -15.85
C HIS A 80 0.23 -6.82 -14.91
N HIS A 81 0.20 -7.57 -13.80
CA HIS A 81 -0.88 -7.55 -12.84
C HIS A 81 -0.43 -6.96 -11.51
N VAL A 82 -1.33 -6.22 -10.85
CA VAL A 82 -1.09 -5.67 -9.50
C VAL A 82 -1.07 -6.78 -8.44
N LEU A 83 -1.65 -7.94 -8.76
CA LEU A 83 -1.93 -9.01 -7.80
C LEU A 83 -0.69 -9.50 -7.02
N PRO A 84 0.50 -9.74 -7.62
CA PRO A 84 1.69 -10.10 -6.85
C PRO A 84 2.06 -9.07 -5.79
N SER A 85 2.01 -7.78 -6.13
CA SER A 85 2.29 -6.69 -5.18
C SER A 85 1.20 -6.61 -4.11
N ALA A 86 -0.07 -6.85 -4.48
CA ALA A 86 -1.18 -6.89 -3.53
C ALA A 86 -1.08 -8.07 -2.56
N THR A 87 -0.57 -9.23 -3.00
CA THR A 87 -0.29 -10.38 -2.14
C THR A 87 0.80 -10.05 -1.12
N ILE A 88 1.88 -9.36 -1.53
CA ILE A 88 2.91 -8.89 -0.59
C ILE A 88 2.32 -7.92 0.44
N ALA A 89 1.50 -6.97 -0.01
CA ALA A 89 0.79 -6.02 0.86
C ALA A 89 -0.09 -6.74 1.88
N GLU A 90 -0.87 -7.73 1.45
CA GLU A 90 -1.77 -8.50 2.30
C GLU A 90 -1.01 -9.29 3.38
N GLU A 91 0.08 -9.97 3.01
CA GLU A 91 0.89 -10.73 3.96
C GLU A 91 1.66 -9.84 4.94
N LEU A 92 2.15 -8.68 4.49
CA LEU A 92 2.73 -7.67 5.39
C LEU A 92 1.71 -7.24 6.44
N LEU A 93 0.50 -6.89 6.01
CA LEU A 93 -0.55 -6.43 6.90
C LEU A 93 -0.99 -7.52 7.90
N LYS A 94 -1.09 -8.79 7.46
CA LYS A 94 -1.35 -9.93 8.35
C LYS A 94 -0.24 -10.14 9.38
N ALA A 95 1.02 -10.03 8.97
CA ALA A 95 2.15 -10.18 9.89
C ALA A 95 2.15 -9.08 10.95
N ILE A 96 1.81 -7.85 10.55
CA ILE A 96 1.67 -6.75 11.50
C ILE A 96 0.47 -7.00 12.43
N ASP A 97 -0.71 -7.35 11.91
CA ASP A 97 -1.89 -7.65 12.73
C ASP A 97 -1.63 -8.76 13.76
N ALA A 98 -0.93 -9.82 13.34
CA ALA A 98 -0.51 -10.90 14.23
C ALA A 98 0.49 -10.43 15.30
N GLY A 99 1.50 -9.65 14.90
CA GLY A 99 2.49 -9.07 15.82
C GLY A 99 1.90 -8.06 16.81
N VAL A 100 0.79 -7.42 16.46
CA VAL A 100 0.07 -6.53 17.36
C VAL A 100 -0.82 -7.32 18.32
N ALA A 101 -1.45 -8.39 17.83
CA ALA A 101 -2.29 -9.26 18.65
C ALA A 101 -1.47 -10.07 19.69
N ASP A 102 -0.21 -10.38 19.41
CA ASP A 102 0.70 -11.09 20.32
C ASP A 102 1.60 -10.17 21.16
N GLU A 103 1.39 -8.86 21.08
CA GLU A 103 2.16 -7.81 21.77
C GLU A 103 3.66 -7.79 21.40
N SER A 104 4.09 -8.48 20.35
CA SER A 104 5.50 -8.45 19.88
C SER A 104 5.84 -7.19 19.08
N LEU A 105 4.83 -6.50 18.54
CA LEU A 105 4.97 -5.34 17.68
C LEU A 105 4.36 -4.10 18.35
N GLU A 106 5.19 -3.43 19.15
CA GLU A 106 4.77 -2.28 19.96
C GLU A 106 5.15 -0.92 19.34
N SER A 107 6.00 -0.91 18.31
CA SER A 107 6.61 0.33 17.80
C SER A 107 6.60 0.47 16.28
N THR A 108 6.73 1.71 15.81
CA THR A 108 6.85 2.08 14.39
C THR A 108 8.14 1.54 13.76
N GLU A 109 9.21 1.41 14.55
CA GLU A 109 10.49 0.87 14.12
C GLU A 109 10.37 -0.62 13.82
N ALA A 110 9.55 -1.35 14.58
CA ALA A 110 9.26 -2.76 14.31
C ALA A 110 8.50 -2.94 12.99
N VAL A 111 7.50 -2.09 12.69
CA VAL A 111 6.85 -2.06 11.37
C VAL A 111 7.86 -1.75 10.28
N SER A 112 8.71 -0.73 10.49
CA SER A 112 9.76 -0.34 9.55
C SER A 112 10.74 -1.48 9.26
N ALA A 113 11.11 -2.26 10.28
CA ALA A 113 11.95 -3.45 10.12
C ALA A 113 11.28 -4.55 9.28
N LEU A 114 9.97 -4.80 9.46
CA LEU A 114 9.22 -5.74 8.63
C LEU A 114 9.16 -5.26 7.16
N VAL A 115 8.89 -3.97 6.94
CA VAL A 115 8.88 -3.38 5.60
C VAL A 115 10.26 -3.45 4.95
N ALA A 116 11.33 -3.21 5.71
CA ALA A 116 12.72 -3.31 5.23
C ALA A 116 13.06 -4.71 4.69
N LYS A 117 12.52 -5.78 5.31
CA LYS A 117 12.71 -7.16 4.81
C LYS A 117 12.10 -7.36 3.41
N LEU A 118 11.00 -6.65 3.11
CA LEU A 118 10.29 -6.76 1.83
C LEU A 118 10.80 -5.78 0.77
N LYS A 119 11.59 -4.78 1.16
CA LYS A 119 12.13 -3.73 0.27
C LYS A 119 12.76 -4.32 -1.00
N PRO A 120 13.71 -5.28 -0.95
CA PRO A 120 14.37 -5.77 -2.16
C PRO A 120 13.39 -6.43 -3.15
N THR A 121 12.40 -7.16 -2.63
CA THR A 121 11.37 -7.83 -3.45
C THR A 121 10.43 -6.82 -4.10
N LEU A 122 9.98 -5.81 -3.34
CA LEU A 122 9.12 -4.75 -3.85
C LEU A 122 9.83 -3.89 -4.90
N GLU A 123 11.10 -3.53 -4.66
CA GLU A 123 11.90 -2.76 -5.61
C GLU A 123 12.09 -3.53 -6.93
N LYS A 124 12.50 -4.81 -6.87
CA LYS A 124 12.60 -5.63 -8.08
C LYS A 124 11.27 -5.71 -8.81
N MET A 125 10.17 -5.88 -8.08
CA MET A 125 8.83 -5.96 -8.67
C MET A 125 8.41 -4.65 -9.35
N PHE A 126 8.65 -3.49 -8.73
CA PHE A 126 8.34 -2.19 -9.32
C PHE A 126 9.21 -1.87 -10.52
N GLN A 127 10.49 -2.25 -10.51
CA GLN A 127 11.40 -2.08 -11.64
C GLN A 127 11.04 -2.98 -12.84
N THR A 128 10.57 -4.20 -12.57
CA THR A 128 10.22 -5.18 -13.61
C THR A 128 8.82 -4.94 -14.19
N SER A 129 7.90 -4.41 -13.40
CA SER A 129 6.51 -4.21 -13.83
C SER A 129 6.37 -3.14 -14.92
N CYS A 130 5.47 -3.37 -15.87
CA CYS A 130 5.08 -2.37 -16.87
C CYS A 130 3.80 -1.60 -16.48
N ILE A 131 3.35 -1.73 -15.23
CA ILE A 131 2.10 -1.15 -14.76
C ILE A 131 2.28 0.34 -14.54
N HIS A 132 1.45 1.14 -15.19
CA HIS A 132 1.45 2.59 -15.00
C HIS A 132 1.18 2.94 -13.53
N ARG A 133 2.11 3.67 -12.89
CA ARG A 133 2.05 4.06 -11.48
C ARG A 133 1.84 2.85 -10.55
N HIS A 134 2.60 1.77 -10.73
CA HIS A 134 2.45 0.55 -9.91
C HIS A 134 2.49 0.82 -8.40
N LYS A 135 3.39 1.69 -7.92
CA LYS A 135 3.46 2.08 -6.49
C LYS A 135 2.14 2.69 -5.98
N LEU A 136 1.44 3.48 -6.79
CA LEU A 136 0.10 3.98 -6.46
C LEU A 136 -0.92 2.84 -6.33
N ARG A 137 -0.85 1.85 -7.24
CA ARG A 137 -1.72 0.66 -7.18
C ARG A 137 -1.44 -0.19 -5.94
N PHE A 138 -0.18 -0.27 -5.52
CA PHE A 138 0.22 -0.91 -4.28
C PHE A 138 -0.33 -0.19 -3.03
N LEU A 139 -0.33 1.15 -3.00
CA LEU A 139 -0.98 1.92 -1.93
C LEU A 139 -2.49 1.63 -1.83
N PHE A 140 -3.18 1.48 -2.97
CA PHE A 140 -4.58 1.04 -2.96
C PHE A 140 -4.75 -0.39 -2.43
N ALA A 141 -3.82 -1.30 -2.70
CA ALA A 141 -3.85 -2.63 -2.11
C ALA A 141 -3.72 -2.59 -0.59
N ILE A 142 -2.82 -1.76 -0.05
CA ILE A 142 -2.70 -1.54 1.40
C ILE A 142 -3.98 -0.93 1.99
N GLN A 143 -4.57 0.07 1.33
CA GLN A 143 -5.87 0.64 1.73
C GLN A 143 -6.97 -0.43 1.80
N LYS A 144 -7.04 -1.31 0.79
CA LYS A 144 -8.02 -2.40 0.78
C LYS A 144 -7.75 -3.39 1.92
N GLY A 145 -6.52 -3.86 2.08
CA GLY A 145 -6.16 -4.83 3.11
C GLY A 145 -6.38 -4.31 4.53
N THR A 146 -6.07 -3.04 4.78
CA THR A 146 -6.32 -2.39 6.08
C THR A 146 -7.80 -2.25 6.42
N LEU A 147 -8.69 -2.21 5.42
CA LEU A 147 -10.14 -2.26 5.66
C LEU A 147 -10.61 -3.66 6.07
N GLU A 148 -9.99 -4.71 5.52
CA GLU A 148 -10.33 -6.11 5.81
C GLU A 148 -9.87 -6.51 7.22
N LEU A 149 -8.79 -5.90 7.71
CA LEU A 149 -8.32 -6.07 9.09
C LEU A 149 -9.17 -5.25 10.07
N ARG A 150 -9.65 -5.92 11.13
CA ARG A 150 -10.55 -5.32 12.12
C ARG A 150 -9.83 -4.41 13.12
N HIS A 151 -8.50 -4.51 13.21
CA HIS A 151 -7.66 -3.75 14.13
C HIS A 151 -6.98 -2.59 13.40
N ILE A 152 -7.57 -1.41 13.58
CA ILE A 152 -7.22 -0.18 12.85
C ILE A 152 -6.07 0.58 13.53
N ARG A 153 -5.83 0.29 14.82
CA ARG A 153 -4.83 0.98 15.62
C ARG A 153 -3.92 -0.04 16.29
N ILE A 154 -2.62 0.23 16.21
CA ILE A 154 -1.60 -0.59 16.85
C ILE A 154 -1.34 -0.07 18.27
N SER A 155 -1.46 1.25 18.46
CA SER A 155 -1.53 1.83 19.79
C SER A 155 -2.55 2.97 19.82
N PRO A 156 -2.88 3.53 21.00
CA PRO A 156 -3.65 4.76 21.09
C PRO A 156 -3.05 5.92 20.28
N SER A 157 -1.74 5.86 20.00
CA SER A 157 -0.98 6.94 19.38
C SER A 157 -0.84 6.80 17.86
N TRP A 158 -1.01 5.62 17.26
CA TRP A 158 -0.76 5.43 15.82
C TRP A 158 -1.66 4.38 15.17
N ALA A 159 -2.10 4.65 13.94
CA ALA A 159 -2.91 3.74 13.13
C ALA A 159 -2.05 2.74 12.34
N LEU A 160 -2.59 1.54 12.06
CA LEU A 160 -1.89 0.51 11.27
C LEU A 160 -1.41 1.06 9.92
N VAL A 161 -2.32 1.70 9.19
CA VAL A 161 -2.02 2.24 7.86
C VAL A 161 -1.05 3.42 7.91
N GLU A 162 -1.07 4.21 8.99
CA GLU A 162 -0.14 5.33 9.18
C GLU A 162 1.29 4.81 9.35
N ALA A 163 1.50 3.81 10.20
CA ALA A 163 2.83 3.21 10.38
C ALA A 163 3.33 2.49 9.13
N VAL A 164 2.44 1.85 8.37
CA VAL A 164 2.83 1.23 7.08
C VAL A 164 3.21 2.29 6.06
N PHE A 165 2.46 3.40 5.95
CA PHE A 165 2.79 4.49 5.04
C PHE A 165 4.10 5.17 5.43
N ASP A 166 4.30 5.41 6.73
CA ASP A 166 5.54 5.96 7.26
C ASP A 166 6.72 5.03 6.97
N ALA A 167 6.58 3.72 7.24
CA ALA A 167 7.62 2.74 6.95
C ALA A 167 7.94 2.65 5.44
N LEU A 168 6.94 2.69 4.56
CA LEU A 168 7.14 2.69 3.11
C LEU A 168 7.88 3.93 2.61
N TYR A 169 7.63 5.08 3.24
CA TYR A 169 8.32 6.34 2.97
C TYR A 169 9.76 6.31 3.50
N MET A 170 9.95 5.96 4.78
CA MET A 170 11.27 5.93 5.44
C MET A 170 12.22 4.88 4.85
N GLN A 171 11.69 3.78 4.29
CA GLN A 171 12.48 2.77 3.60
C GLN A 171 12.76 3.11 2.13
N ASP A 172 12.40 4.30 1.64
CA ASP A 172 12.56 4.73 0.25
C ASP A 172 11.88 3.81 -0.79
N ILE A 173 10.85 3.06 -0.37
CA ILE A 173 10.12 2.17 -1.28
C ILE A 173 9.14 2.99 -2.13
N ILE A 174 8.49 3.98 -1.50
CA ILE A 174 7.49 4.84 -2.15
C ILE A 174 7.85 6.30 -1.93
N GLU A 175 7.98 7.02 -3.05
CA GLU A 175 8.28 8.45 -3.04
C GLU A 175 7.07 9.28 -2.61
N GLU A 176 7.32 10.44 -2.01
CA GLU A 176 6.32 11.39 -1.51
C GLU A 176 5.16 11.64 -2.49
N GLN A 177 5.50 11.84 -3.77
CA GLN A 177 4.55 12.16 -4.83
C GLN A 177 3.45 11.10 -5.00
N TYR A 178 3.73 9.83 -4.70
CA TYR A 178 2.75 8.75 -4.79
C TYR A 178 1.71 8.81 -3.68
N PHE A 179 2.08 9.26 -2.47
CA PHE A 179 1.12 9.47 -1.38
C PHE A 179 0.19 10.65 -1.67
N ILE A 180 0.71 11.71 -2.32
CA ILE A 180 -0.10 12.85 -2.79
C ILE A 180 -1.07 12.39 -3.89
N TRP A 181 -0.58 11.67 -4.91
CA TRP A 181 -1.44 11.12 -5.95
C TRP A 181 -2.47 10.16 -5.40
N TRP A 182 -2.11 9.33 -4.42
CA TRP A 182 -3.07 8.51 -3.72
C TRP A 182 -4.15 9.39 -3.11
N ARG A 183 -3.80 10.38 -2.29
CA ARG A 183 -4.76 11.28 -1.61
C ARG A 183 -5.74 11.95 -2.59
N GLU A 184 -5.25 12.42 -3.72
CA GLU A 184 -5.99 13.23 -4.71
C GLU A 184 -6.73 12.42 -5.77
N ASP A 185 -6.55 11.09 -5.83
CA ASP A 185 -7.23 10.25 -6.82
C ASP A 185 -8.73 10.11 -6.51
N GLU A 186 -9.54 10.95 -7.16
CA GLU A 186 -11.01 10.91 -7.11
C GLU A 186 -11.62 9.79 -7.97
N GLN A 187 -10.84 9.20 -8.87
CA GLN A 187 -11.31 8.13 -9.76
C GLN A 187 -11.12 6.74 -9.14
N ASP A 188 -10.37 6.64 -8.04
CA ASP A 188 -10.20 5.41 -7.29
C ASP A 188 -11.54 4.87 -6.77
N LYS A 189 -11.79 3.59 -7.05
CA LYS A 189 -12.98 2.85 -6.62
C LYS A 189 -12.65 1.82 -5.54
N THR A 190 -11.41 1.79 -5.07
CA THR A 190 -11.00 0.87 -4.02
C THR A 190 -11.73 1.22 -2.73
N PRO A 191 -12.35 0.25 -2.03
CA PRO A 191 -13.06 0.54 -0.80
C PRO A 191 -12.11 1.04 0.29
N GLY A 192 -12.67 1.71 1.31
CA GLY A 192 -11.91 2.12 2.51
C GLY A 192 -11.22 3.48 2.41
N LYS A 193 -11.22 4.13 1.24
CA LYS A 193 -10.52 5.40 0.98
C LYS A 193 -10.71 6.47 2.06
N GLN A 194 -11.96 6.81 2.37
CA GLN A 194 -12.29 7.84 3.36
C GLN A 194 -11.79 7.46 4.76
N LYS A 195 -11.98 6.20 5.16
CA LYS A 195 -11.57 5.70 6.48
C LYS A 195 -10.05 5.73 6.64
N THR A 196 -9.32 5.33 5.59
CA THR A 196 -7.85 5.41 5.55
C THR A 196 -7.38 6.85 5.56
N LEU A 197 -8.00 7.73 4.77
CA LEU A 197 -7.68 9.17 4.76
C LEU A 197 -7.78 9.79 6.15
N PHE A 198 -8.85 9.52 6.91
CA PHE A 198 -8.98 10.04 8.28
C PHE A 198 -7.86 9.57 9.22
N GLN A 199 -7.28 8.39 8.98
CA GLN A 199 -6.19 7.87 9.81
C GLN A 199 -4.84 8.51 9.44
N VAL A 200 -4.56 8.68 8.15
CA VAL A 200 -3.26 9.19 7.67
C VAL A 200 -3.24 10.71 7.48
N LEU A 201 -4.34 11.42 7.72
CA LEU A 201 -4.44 12.86 7.40
C LEU A 201 -3.33 13.69 8.07
N ASN A 202 -3.10 13.48 9.36
CA ASN A 202 -2.06 14.19 10.10
C ASN A 202 -0.65 13.91 9.54
N TRP A 203 -0.38 12.65 9.19
CA TRP A 203 0.87 12.26 8.55
C TRP A 203 1.03 12.88 7.16
N LEU A 204 -0.03 12.93 6.35
CA LEU A 204 -0.03 13.60 5.04
C LEU A 204 0.16 15.12 5.14
N ASP A 205 -0.38 15.75 6.18
CA ASP A 205 -0.16 17.17 6.41
C ASP A 205 1.27 17.45 6.86
N TRP A 206 1.85 16.58 7.70
CA TRP A 206 3.26 16.60 8.04
C TRP A 206 4.15 16.42 6.80
N LEU A 207 3.80 15.51 5.90
CA LEU A 207 4.56 15.18 4.69
C LEU A 207 4.80 16.41 3.81
N LYS A 208 3.84 17.34 3.72
CA LYS A 208 4.00 18.62 2.98
C LYS A 208 5.10 19.52 3.56
N THR A 209 5.38 19.36 4.84
CA THR A 209 6.39 20.14 5.57
C THR A 209 7.65 19.35 5.87
N ALA A 210 7.66 18.06 5.51
CA ALA A 210 8.80 17.20 5.73
C ALA A 210 10.00 17.75 4.94
N PRO A 211 11.20 17.79 5.52
CA PRO A 211 12.38 18.21 4.80
C PRO A 211 12.67 17.23 3.65
N CYS A 212 12.78 17.74 2.42
CA CYS A 212 13.18 16.95 1.26
C CYS A 212 14.71 16.95 1.07
N GLU A 213 15.24 16.02 0.28
CA GLU A 213 16.67 16.00 -0.08
C GLU A 213 17.07 17.33 -0.76
N GLY A 214 18.06 18.03 -0.18
CA GLY A 214 18.50 19.35 -0.64
C GLY A 214 17.83 20.55 0.06
N ASP A 215 16.92 20.31 1.00
CA ASP A 215 16.31 21.37 1.81
C ASP A 215 17.26 21.84 2.94
N PRO A 216 17.59 23.15 3.03
CA PRO A 216 18.41 23.68 4.12
C PRO A 216 17.83 23.43 5.52
N ARG A 217 16.50 23.21 5.64
CA ARG A 217 15.84 22.85 6.91
C ARG A 217 16.21 21.44 7.39
N ALA A 218 16.64 20.54 6.50
CA ALA A 218 17.10 19.20 6.87
C ALA A 218 18.38 19.23 7.72
N ALA A 219 19.22 20.25 7.53
CA ALA A 219 20.45 20.44 8.31
C ALA A 219 20.18 20.99 9.73
N GLU A 220 19.12 21.79 9.92
CA GLU A 220 18.79 22.39 11.21
C GLU A 220 18.22 21.38 12.23
N ILE A 221 17.56 20.32 11.75
CA ILE A 221 17.00 19.27 12.62
C ILE A 221 18.10 18.39 13.23
N ASN A 222 19.21 18.17 12.53
CA ASN A 222 20.35 17.39 13.04
C ASN A 222 21.27 18.17 13.98
N GLY A 223 21.22 19.50 13.93
CA GLY A 223 22.13 20.37 14.69
C GLY A 223 21.67 20.70 16.11
N ARG A 224 20.52 20.20 16.56
CA ARG A 224 19.95 20.55 17.88
C ARG A 224 20.24 19.53 18.99
N ASN A 225 21.21 18.66 18.77
CA ASN A 225 21.65 17.67 19.75
C ASN A 225 23.12 17.87 20.08
N ASP A 226 23.44 19.00 20.72
CA ASP A 226 24.57 19.14 21.62
C ASP A 226 24.45 20.47 22.37
N ASN A 227 24.60 20.38 23.70
CA ASN A 227 24.57 21.45 24.71
C ASN A 227 23.18 21.87 25.20
N ASN A 228 22.71 21.19 26.23
CA ASN A 228 22.28 21.81 27.48
C ASN A 228 22.42 20.76 28.58
N GLU A 229 23.65 20.63 29.08
CA GLU A 229 23.88 20.27 30.47
C GLU A 229 23.37 21.43 31.33
N ASP A 230 22.72 21.07 32.43
CA ASP A 230 22.45 21.85 33.64
C ASP A 230 21.37 22.95 33.58
N GLU A 231 20.28 22.76 34.33
CA GLU A 231 20.19 23.30 35.70
C GLU A 231 18.89 22.81 36.38
N ASP A 232 19.06 22.47 37.66
CA ASP A 232 18.05 22.01 38.62
C ASP A 232 16.86 22.97 38.73
N ASP A 233 15.66 22.44 39.02
CA ASP A 233 14.73 23.07 39.96
C ASP A 233 13.68 22.04 40.41
N GLU A 234 13.83 21.57 41.66
CA GLU A 234 12.78 20.94 42.43
C GLU A 234 11.73 21.99 42.80
N ASP A 235 10.45 21.74 42.51
CA ASP A 235 9.38 22.32 43.32
C ASP A 235 8.16 21.39 43.37
N GLN A 236 7.86 20.93 44.58
CA GLN A 236 6.66 20.18 44.97
C GLN A 236 5.45 21.12 45.03
N ILE A 237 4.30 20.72 44.45
CA ILE A 237 2.98 21.15 44.96
C ILE A 237 2.01 19.95 44.94
N ASN A 238 1.52 19.61 46.12
CA ASN A 238 0.40 18.70 46.42
C ASN A 238 -0.96 19.34 46.07
N GLY A 239 -1.99 18.53 45.79
CA GLY A 239 -3.38 18.87 46.15
C GLY A 239 -4.48 18.48 45.15
N GLU A 240 -5.14 17.36 45.44
CA GLU A 240 -6.59 17.09 45.42
C GLU A 240 -7.48 17.38 44.19
N ASP A 241 -8.07 16.27 43.71
CA ASP A 241 -9.44 16.03 43.20
C ASP A 241 -10.31 17.22 42.76
N ASP A 242 -10.76 17.17 41.49
CA ASP A 242 -12.18 17.38 41.17
C ASP A 242 -12.53 16.76 39.81
N SER A 243 -13.60 15.97 39.83
CA SER A 243 -14.23 15.37 38.66
C SER A 243 -14.89 16.43 37.78
N ASP A 244 -14.43 16.57 36.55
CA ASP A 244 -15.23 17.11 35.45
C ASP A 244 -15.03 16.22 34.22
N ASP A 245 -16.14 15.79 33.63
CA ASP A 245 -16.21 14.96 32.43
C ASP A 245 -15.50 15.65 31.26
N ASP A 246 -14.22 15.33 31.10
CA ASP A 246 -13.30 15.95 30.17
C ASP A 246 -13.54 15.42 28.74
N ILE A 247 -14.52 16.03 28.06
CA ILE A 247 -14.88 15.74 26.66
C ILE A 247 -13.72 16.02 25.68
N GLU A 248 -12.61 16.61 26.15
CA GLU A 248 -11.37 16.83 25.41
C GLU A 248 -10.53 15.56 25.18
N ALA A 249 -10.82 14.44 25.84
CA ALA A 249 -10.12 13.17 25.62
C ALA A 249 -10.32 12.58 24.20
N ASN A 250 -11.28 13.10 23.43
CA ASN A 250 -11.54 12.72 22.04
C ASN A 250 -11.06 13.72 20.99
N ILE A 251 -10.38 14.81 21.39
CA ILE A 251 -9.71 15.71 20.45
C ILE A 251 -8.26 15.25 20.31
N PRO A 252 -7.79 14.84 19.11
CA PRO A 252 -6.40 14.46 18.92
C PRO A 252 -5.48 15.63 19.28
N LYS A 253 -4.75 15.49 20.38
CA LYS A 253 -3.70 16.44 20.76
C LYS A 253 -2.64 16.42 19.67
N SER A 254 -2.46 17.56 19.00
CA SER A 254 -1.37 17.81 18.05
C SER A 254 -0.05 17.37 18.69
N ARG A 255 0.57 16.30 18.16
CA ARG A 255 1.90 15.86 18.58
C ARG A 255 2.94 16.43 17.64
N LYS A 256 4.02 16.97 18.22
CA LYS A 256 5.24 17.29 17.50
C LYS A 256 5.83 15.99 16.94
N PRO A 257 6.30 15.97 15.67
CA PRO A 257 6.94 14.79 15.10
C PRO A 257 8.16 14.40 15.94
N MET A 258 8.23 13.13 16.32
CA MET A 258 9.25 12.55 17.20
C MET A 258 10.48 12.07 16.39
N TYR A 259 10.85 12.77 15.32
CA TYR A 259 11.87 12.27 14.39
C TYR A 259 13.18 13.06 14.48
N THR A 260 14.24 12.37 14.91
CA THR A 260 15.61 12.70 14.51
C THR A 260 15.77 12.28 13.06
N PHE A 261 16.25 13.20 12.23
CA PHE A 261 16.50 12.95 10.81
C PHE A 261 17.66 11.94 10.68
N VAL A 262 17.46 10.86 9.94
CA VAL A 262 18.55 9.96 9.53
C VAL A 262 18.88 10.29 8.08
N PRO A 263 20.04 10.92 7.79
CA PRO A 263 20.44 11.23 6.42
C PRO A 263 20.63 9.93 5.63
N MET A 264 20.08 9.91 4.41
CA MET A 264 20.34 8.93 3.36
C MET A 264 21.82 8.49 3.34
N ARG A 265 22.08 7.19 3.48
CA ARG A 265 23.35 6.60 3.04
C ARG A 265 23.15 6.03 1.64
N ARG A 266 23.92 6.59 0.70
CA ARG A 266 24.09 6.10 -0.67
C ARG A 266 24.49 4.63 -0.71
#